data_AF-A0A635CPF6-F1
#
_entry.id   AF-A0A635CPF6-F1
#
_cell.length_a   1.000
_cell.length_b   1.000
_cell.length_c   1.000
_cell.angle_alpha   90.00
_cell.angle_beta   90.00
_cell.angle_gamma   90.00
#
_symmetry.space_group_name_H-M   'P 1'
#
loop_
_entity.id
_entity.type
_entity.pdbx_description
1 polymer ?
#
loop_
_entity_poly.entity_id
_entity_poly.type
_entity_poly.pdbx_seq_one_letter_code
_entity_poly.pdbx_strand_id
1 'polypeptide(L)' 'MLTRKSLDTALLSVGAEKLSQREWDWMKMPMAPPPAMVATSILERRGDTAPLTLLQVTGG' A
#
# COMPACT_ATOMS: atom_id res chain seq x y z
N MET A 1 12.28 -18.13 33.99
CA MET A 1 10.90 -17.62 33.91
C MET A 1 10.80 -16.70 32.70
N LEU A 2 9.86 -16.96 31.79
CA LEU A 2 9.54 -16.02 30.71
C LEU A 2 8.70 -14.88 31.32
N THR A 3 9.20 -13.66 31.26
CA THR A 3 8.47 -12.47 31.76
C THR A 3 7.53 -11.95 30.69
N ARG A 4 6.45 -11.27 31.08
CA ARG A 4 5.52 -10.64 30.12
C ARG A 4 6.27 -9.73 29.13
N LYS A 5 7.23 -8.95 29.64
CA LYS A 5 8.10 -8.08 28.86
C LYS A 5 8.95 -8.84 27.82
N SER A 6 9.45 -10.04 28.16
CA SER A 6 10.15 -10.89 27.18
C SER A 6 9.23 -11.52 26.14
N LEU A 7 7.95 -11.77 26.47
CA LEU A 7 6.95 -12.22 25.51
C LEU A 7 6.58 -11.09 24.54
N ASP A 8 6.32 -9.88 25.05
CA ASP A 8 6.00 -8.72 24.22
C ASP A 8 7.16 -8.37 23.27
N THR A 9 8.40 -8.43 23.77
CA THR A 9 9.61 -8.20 22.96
C THR A 9 9.80 -9.29 21.90
N ALA A 10 9.59 -10.56 22.26
CA ALA A 10 9.66 -11.67 21.30
C ALA A 10 8.55 -11.58 20.24
N LEU A 11 7.32 -11.18 20.61
CA LEU A 11 6.22 -10.97 19.67
C LEU A 11 6.45 -9.77 18.76
N LEU A 12 7.07 -8.70 19.27
CA LEU A 12 7.48 -7.54 18.46
C LEU A 12 8.62 -7.88 17.50
N SER A 13 9.65 -8.61 17.94
CA SER A 13 10.75 -9.06 17.07
C SER A 13 10.28 -10.07 16.03
N VAL A 14 9.47 -11.07 16.43
CA VAL A 14 8.88 -12.02 15.48
C VAL A 14 7.89 -11.31 14.56
N GLY A 15 7.08 -10.38 15.06
CA GLY A 15 6.17 -9.58 14.23
C GLY A 15 6.93 -8.72 13.23
N ALA A 16 8.01 -8.06 13.64
CA ALA A 16 8.84 -7.23 12.76
C ALA A 16 9.60 -8.05 11.69
N GLU A 17 10.06 -9.25 12.05
CA GLU A 17 10.73 -10.21 11.15
C GLU A 17 9.73 -10.90 10.20
N LYS A 18 8.50 -11.17 10.67
CA LYS A 18 7.47 -11.93 9.95
C LYS A 18 6.51 -11.06 9.15
N LEU A 19 6.52 -9.74 9.37
CA LEU A 19 6.02 -8.80 8.37
C LEU A 19 6.93 -8.93 7.17
N SER A 20 6.40 -9.51 6.09
CA SER A 20 7.11 -9.58 4.82
C SER A 20 7.55 -8.17 4.43
N GLN A 21 8.69 -8.04 3.76
CA GLN A 21 9.16 -6.76 3.25
C GLN A 21 8.09 -6.00 2.45
N ARG A 22 7.15 -6.74 1.85
CA ARG A 22 5.93 -6.22 1.20
C ARG A 22 4.93 -5.56 2.15
N GLU A 23 4.72 -6.11 3.34
CA GLU A 23 3.83 -5.52 4.34
C GLU A 23 4.46 -4.27 4.96
N TRP A 24 5.78 -4.29 5.14
CA TRP A 24 6.55 -3.09 5.47
C TRP A 24 6.52 -2.03 4.36
N ASP A 25 6.63 -2.45 3.10
CA ASP A 25 6.52 -1.58 1.93
C ASP A 25 5.13 -0.95 1.83
N TRP A 26 4.07 -1.72 2.13
CA TRP A 26 2.70 -1.20 2.22
C TRP A 26 2.52 -0.19 3.35
N MET A 27 3.18 -0.40 4.49
CA MET A 27 3.14 0.55 5.61
C MET A 27 3.98 1.82 5.35
N LYS A 28 4.93 1.74 4.42
CA LYS A 28 5.77 2.86 3.93
C LYS A 28 5.17 3.58 2.72
N MET A 29 4.24 2.95 2.00
CA MET A 29 3.46 3.60 0.95
C MET A 29 2.56 4.66 1.58
N PRO A 30 2.54 5.90 1.05
CA PRO A 30 1.64 6.93 1.56
C PRO A 30 0.20 6.41 1.47
N MET A 31 -0.47 6.38 2.61
CA MET A 31 -1.86 5.97 2.75
C MET A 31 -2.70 6.74 1.72
N ALA A 32 -3.42 6.00 0.88
CA ALA A 32 -4.15 6.42 -0.31
C ALA A 32 -3.29 6.55 -1.59
N PRO A 33 -3.47 5.63 -2.57
CA PRO A 33 -2.87 5.79 -3.88
C PRO A 33 -3.29 7.13 -4.52
N PRO A 34 -2.38 7.81 -5.25
CA PRO A 34 -2.69 9.04 -5.96
C PRO A 34 -4.03 8.98 -6.69
N PRO A 35 -4.87 10.02 -6.59
CA PRO A 35 -6.20 10.03 -7.21
C PRO A 35 -6.18 9.71 -8.71
N ALA A 36 -5.11 10.10 -9.41
CA ALA A 36 -4.90 9.78 -10.82
C ALA A 36 -4.83 8.26 -11.08
N MET A 37 -4.09 7.50 -10.25
CA MET A 37 -3.97 6.04 -10.39
C MET A 37 -5.28 5.32 -10.05
N VAL A 38 -6.02 5.82 -9.06
CA VAL A 38 -7.35 5.28 -8.73
C VAL A 38 -8.34 5.54 -9.87
N ALA A 39 -8.33 6.76 -10.42
CA ALA A 39 -9.18 7.12 -11.55
C ALA A 39 -8.84 6.27 -12.79
N THR A 40 -7.56 6.05 -13.10
CA THR A 40 -7.16 5.23 -14.24
C THR A 40 -7.59 3.78 -14.07
N SER A 41 -7.37 3.15 -12.90
CA SER A 41 -7.81 1.78 -12.67
C SER A 41 -9.33 1.59 -12.71
N ILE A 42 -10.11 2.60 -12.27
CA ILE A 42 -11.57 2.57 -12.39
C ILE A 42 -12.02 2.65 -13.86
N LEU A 43 -11.39 3.53 -14.64
CA LEU A 43 -11.70 3.74 -16.06
C LEU A 43 -11.29 2.52 -16.92
N GLU A 44 -10.11 1.95 -16.69
CA GLU A 44 -9.65 0.73 -17.35
C GLU A 44 -10.61 -0.45 -17.08
N ARG A 45 -11.07 -0.59 -15.84
CA ARG A 45 -12.05 -1.64 -15.48
C ARG A 45 -13.42 -1.40 -16.13
N ARG A 46 -13.79 -0.16 -16.44
CA ARG A 46 -15.05 0.18 -17.13
C ARG A 46 -14.92 0.09 -18.66
N GLY A 47 -13.71 -0.02 -19.20
CA GLY A 47 -13.45 0.05 -20.64
C GLY A 47 -13.53 1.47 -21.21
N ASP A 48 -13.55 2.49 -20.35
CA ASP A 48 -13.69 3.89 -20.74
C ASP A 48 -12.31 4.50 -21.06
N THR A 49 -11.95 4.56 -22.34
CA THR A 49 -10.62 5.05 -22.78
C THR A 49 -10.54 6.57 -22.92
N ALA A 50 -11.65 7.26 -23.23
CA ALA A 50 -11.64 8.70 -23.47
C ALA A 50 -11.20 9.54 -22.24
N PRO A 51 -11.65 9.24 -21.02
CA PRO A 51 -11.21 9.98 -19.83
C PRO A 51 -9.79 9.61 -19.37
N LEU A 52 -9.27 8.43 -19.75
CA LEU A 52 -7.88 8.04 -19.50
C LEU A 52 -6.90 8.93 -20.26
N THR A 53 -7.20 9.25 -21.52
CA THR A 53 -6.38 10.13 -22.35
C THR A 53 -6.31 11.54 -21.77
N LEU A 54 -7.43 12.06 -21.25
CA LEU A 54 -7.49 13.38 -20.62
C LEU A 54 -6.64 13.44 -19.33
N LEU A 55 -6.69 12.38 -18.51
CA LEU A 55 -5.88 12.27 -17.29
C LEU A 55 -4.38 12.26 -17.61
N GLN A 56 -3.95 11.59 -18.68
CA GLN A 56 -2.54 11.54 -19.09
C GLN A 56 -2.04 12.88 -19.65
N VAL A 57 -2.89 13.64 -20.34
CA VAL A 57 -2.53 14.95 -20.92
C VAL A 57 -2.44 16.05 -19.85
N THR A 58 -3.22 15.94 -18.77
CA THR A 58 -3.30 16.98 -17.73
C THR A 58 -2.31 16.74 -16.57
N GLY A 59 -1.81 15.52 -16.42
CA GLY A 59 -0.91 15.12 -15.32
C GLY A 59 0.59 15.13 -15.64
N GLY A 60 1.00 15.65 -16.81
CA GLY A 60 2.40 15.75 -17.26
C GLY A 60 3.04 17.10 -16.95
#